data_AF-A0A3R7E889-F1
#
_entry.id   AF-A0A3R7E889-F1
#
_cell.length_a   1.000
_cell.length_b   1.000
_cell.length_c   1.000
_cell.angle_alpha   90.00
_cell.angle_beta   90.00
_cell.angle_gamma   90.00
#
_symmetry.space_group_name_H-M   'P 1'
#
loop_
_entity.id
_entity.type
_entity.pdbx_description
1 polymer ?
#
loop_
_entity_poly.entity_id
_entity_poly.type
_entity_poly.pdbx_seq_one_letter_code
_entity_poly.pdbx_strand_id
1 'polypeptide(L)'
;MRNAETRTCQSCKNQFVIEPDDFGFYETMKVPPPTWCPKCRMIRRLGVRGYRILYKRKCDYTGEDVISTHHPDTKNKVYRQDIWWSDKWDAREYGRDYDFSKPFFAQYYELFSQVPLPALYTEYTTLVNSDYCNAAAELKNCYLAFNADNSENCAYLNTITNLKDCFDASFTYRSELCYEVVNADRCYRVFFSKDCEDSHDIWFSNDLIGCSDCFGCTGLRKKNYYIFNQPHSKADYERFAGGLNLGSYAALAGVREKSAESVLKYPRKENHNRKQYNSTGEYLENTQNVRDSYMAGEAKNIRYAQFIRKGPSENAYDYSHFAMGAEWIYESCWVGLTVNNIKFGFWNYKSHDLEYCFGCHGAGNLFGCVGIRGGEYCILNKQYSKEEYQLLVARIKRQMIEIPYTDSRERIYRYGEYFPPEFSPWVYNESNGYEWLPFSKEEAVRWGFSWRDPDSREYQEATVTIPDHIKDITDDILKGILKCDECGKNYQIIRMELDFYRRMNIPIPRECPLCRDRARIKQLNPIAIHDRKCAKCGKDIKTSYAPARPEIVYCESCYNAEVV
;
A
#
# COMPACT_ATOMS: atom_id res chain seq x y z
N MET A 1 -27.03 -24.41 -12.32
CA MET A 1 -26.16 -23.50 -11.55
C MET A 1 -25.49 -24.32 -10.45
N ARG A 2 -24.19 -24.13 -10.19
CA ARG A 2 -23.53 -24.78 -9.05
C ARG A 2 -24.09 -24.19 -7.75
N ASN A 3 -24.22 -24.99 -6.70
CA ASN A 3 -24.61 -24.50 -5.37
C ASN A 3 -23.40 -23.89 -4.66
N ALA A 4 -23.66 -23.07 -3.64
CA ALA A 4 -22.61 -22.58 -2.75
C ALA A 4 -21.85 -23.77 -2.12
N GLU A 5 -20.52 -23.65 -2.02
CA GLU A 5 -19.66 -24.67 -1.44
C GLU A 5 -18.94 -24.13 -0.20
N THR A 6 -19.20 -24.75 0.95
CA THR A 6 -18.47 -24.44 2.19
C THR A 6 -17.19 -25.27 2.26
N ARG A 7 -16.04 -24.61 2.41
CA ARG A 7 -14.72 -25.23 2.52
C ARG A 7 -14.03 -24.85 3.81
N THR A 8 -13.16 -25.75 4.29
CA THR A 8 -12.25 -25.47 5.40
C THR A 8 -10.98 -24.83 4.87
N CYS A 9 -10.62 -23.64 5.37
CA CYS A 9 -9.37 -22.99 5.00
C CYS A 9 -8.16 -23.82 5.44
N GLN A 10 -7.24 -24.12 4.52
CA GLN A 10 -6.07 -24.92 4.87
C GLN A 10 -5.13 -24.24 5.90
N SER A 11 -5.09 -22.90 5.94
CA SER A 11 -4.22 -22.15 6.86
C SER A 11 -4.86 -21.93 8.24
N CYS A 12 -6.01 -21.24 8.31
CA CYS A 12 -6.61 -20.88 9.60
C CYS A 12 -7.63 -21.89 10.12
N LYS A 13 -7.96 -22.93 9.34
CA LYS A 13 -8.95 -23.98 9.64
C LYS A 13 -10.40 -23.47 9.81
N ASN A 14 -10.67 -22.18 9.63
CA ASN A 14 -12.03 -21.64 9.60
C ASN A 14 -12.76 -22.05 8.32
N GLN A 15 -14.09 -22.16 8.41
CA GLN A 15 -14.94 -22.35 7.24
C GLN A 15 -15.04 -21.05 6.42
N PHE A 16 -15.12 -21.18 5.11
CA PHE A 16 -15.45 -20.09 4.19
C PHE A 16 -16.30 -20.62 3.04
N VAL A 17 -17.10 -19.74 2.44
CA VAL A 17 -18.04 -20.08 1.37
C VAL A 17 -17.48 -19.61 0.03
N ILE A 18 -17.61 -20.46 -0.97
CA ILE A 18 -17.46 -20.11 -2.39
C ILE A 18 -18.87 -20.00 -2.96
N GLU A 19 -19.21 -18.81 -3.46
CA GLU A 19 -20.55 -18.53 -3.97
C GLU A 19 -20.75 -19.14 -5.36
N PRO A 20 -21.99 -19.46 -5.76
CA PRO A 20 -22.32 -19.95 -7.11
C PRO A 20 -21.68 -19.14 -8.24
N ASP A 21 -21.71 -17.82 -8.13
CA ASP A 21 -21.17 -16.89 -9.13
C ASP A 21 -19.63 -16.96 -9.24
N ASP A 22 -18.94 -17.38 -8.18
CA ASP A 22 -17.47 -17.42 -8.13
C ASP A 22 -16.90 -18.54 -9.00
N PHE A 23 -17.65 -19.64 -9.16
CA PHE A 23 -17.21 -20.77 -9.97
C PHE A 23 -17.01 -20.40 -11.44
N GLY A 24 -17.84 -19.50 -11.98
CA GLY A 24 -17.69 -19.00 -13.34
C GLY A 24 -16.35 -18.30 -13.54
N PHE A 25 -15.92 -17.49 -12.56
CA PHE A 25 -14.62 -16.84 -12.61
C PHE A 25 -13.46 -17.85 -12.63
N TYR A 26 -13.47 -18.85 -11.74
CA TYR A 26 -12.39 -19.84 -11.69
C TYR A 26 -12.32 -20.71 -12.96
N GLU A 27 -13.48 -21.05 -13.54
CA GLU A 27 -13.58 -21.76 -14.81
C GLU A 27 -13.00 -20.94 -15.97
N THR A 28 -13.37 -19.65 -16.07
CA THR A 28 -12.80 -18.74 -17.08
C THR A 28 -11.29 -18.57 -16.91
N MET A 29 -10.83 -18.41 -15.66
CA MET A 29 -9.41 -18.29 -15.34
C MET A 29 -8.63 -19.60 -15.48
N LYS A 30 -9.29 -20.75 -15.68
CA LYS A 30 -8.64 -22.08 -15.74
C LYS A 30 -7.75 -22.35 -14.52
N VAL A 31 -8.27 -22.02 -13.33
CA VAL A 31 -7.66 -22.29 -12.03
C VAL A 31 -8.63 -23.05 -11.14
N PRO A 32 -8.15 -23.88 -10.20
CA PRO A 32 -9.04 -24.49 -9.22
C PRO A 32 -9.59 -23.42 -8.26
N PRO A 33 -10.78 -23.64 -7.69
CA PRO A 33 -11.29 -22.78 -6.64
C PRO A 33 -10.36 -22.84 -5.40
N PRO A 34 -10.25 -21.74 -4.63
CA PRO A 34 -9.25 -21.59 -3.59
C PRO A 34 -9.42 -22.60 -2.46
N THR A 35 -8.31 -22.91 -1.80
CA THR A 35 -8.28 -23.69 -0.54
C THR A 35 -8.01 -22.81 0.68
N TRP A 36 -7.72 -21.52 0.46
CA TRP A 36 -7.50 -20.49 1.48
C TRP A 36 -8.70 -19.55 1.54
N CYS A 37 -9.15 -19.16 2.74
CA CYS A 37 -10.18 -18.14 2.85
C CYS A 37 -9.64 -16.75 2.43
N PRO A 38 -10.50 -15.81 2.03
CA PRO A 38 -10.08 -14.50 1.52
C PRO A 38 -9.12 -13.74 2.45
N LYS A 39 -9.37 -13.77 3.77
CA LYS A 39 -8.49 -13.15 4.77
C LYS A 39 -7.08 -13.75 4.75
N CYS A 40 -6.96 -15.08 4.64
CA CYS A 40 -5.65 -15.74 4.61
C CYS A 40 -4.91 -15.44 3.30
N ARG A 41 -5.62 -15.36 2.18
CA ARG A 41 -5.03 -14.96 0.89
C ARG A 41 -4.51 -13.52 0.95
N MET A 42 -5.28 -12.60 1.57
CA MET A 42 -4.84 -11.22 1.82
C MET A 42 -3.57 -11.16 2.67
N ILE A 43 -3.54 -11.83 3.81
CA ILE A 43 -2.35 -11.90 4.68
C ILE A 43 -1.14 -12.40 3.88
N ARG A 44 -1.31 -13.47 3.09
CA ARG A 44 -0.26 -14.06 2.25
C ARG A 44 0.30 -13.04 1.25
N ARG A 45 -0.55 -12.32 0.51
CA ARG A 45 -0.09 -11.33 -0.48
C ARG A 45 0.56 -10.09 0.14
N LEU A 46 -0.04 -9.52 1.19
CA LEU A 46 0.50 -8.31 1.83
C LEU A 46 1.81 -8.61 2.58
N GLY A 47 1.90 -9.81 3.19
CA GLY A 47 3.05 -10.23 3.99
C GLY A 47 4.35 -10.39 3.20
N VAL A 48 4.28 -10.52 1.87
CA VAL A 48 5.44 -10.74 1.00
C VAL A 48 5.87 -9.49 0.22
N ARG A 49 5.43 -8.31 0.62
CA ARG A 49 5.72 -7.03 -0.06
C ARG A 49 6.49 -6.08 0.83
N GLY A 50 7.81 -6.04 0.72
CA GLY A 50 8.66 -5.07 1.44
C GLY A 50 9.04 -3.90 0.55
N TYR A 51 8.55 -2.70 0.87
CA TYR A 51 8.77 -1.53 0.02
C TYR A 51 9.20 -0.25 0.76
N ARG A 52 9.19 -0.23 2.10
CA ARG A 52 9.40 1.00 2.88
C ARG A 52 10.64 1.00 3.76
N ILE A 53 11.06 -0.17 4.23
CA ILE A 53 12.24 -0.28 5.09
C ILE A 53 13.46 -0.32 4.18
N LEU A 54 14.36 0.64 4.38
CA LEU A 54 15.54 0.83 3.55
C LEU A 54 16.80 0.51 4.35
N TYR A 55 17.74 -0.12 3.68
CA TYR A 55 19.03 -0.53 4.21
C TYR A 55 20.14 0.00 3.32
N LYS A 56 21.28 0.27 3.95
CA LYS A 56 22.54 0.42 3.24
C LYS A 56 23.21 -0.94 3.15
N ARG A 57 23.55 -1.37 1.93
CA ARG A 57 24.27 -2.64 1.69
C ARG A 57 25.22 -2.51 0.50
N LYS A 58 26.01 -3.56 0.23
CA LYS A 58 26.78 -3.65 -1.00
C LYS A 58 25.92 -4.13 -2.16
N CYS A 59 26.12 -3.54 -3.33
CA CYS A 59 25.66 -4.07 -4.61
C CYS A 59 26.50 -5.29 -4.97
N ASP A 60 25.87 -6.43 -5.21
CA ASP A 60 26.56 -7.69 -5.51
C ASP A 60 27.26 -7.69 -6.88
N TYR A 61 26.93 -6.73 -7.76
CA TYR A 61 27.61 -6.56 -9.05
C TYR A 61 28.86 -5.67 -8.95
N THR A 62 28.82 -4.57 -8.19
CA THR A 62 29.90 -3.55 -8.16
C THR A 62 30.72 -3.51 -6.88
N GLY A 63 30.19 -4.01 -5.76
CA GLY A 63 30.79 -3.86 -4.44
C GLY A 63 30.60 -2.47 -3.81
N GLU A 64 29.92 -1.55 -4.50
CA GLU A 64 29.62 -0.20 -4.00
C GLU A 64 28.42 -0.20 -3.05
N ASP A 65 28.33 0.83 -2.20
CA ASP A 65 27.18 1.01 -1.33
C ASP A 65 25.93 1.38 -2.14
N VAL A 66 24.80 0.78 -1.79
CA VAL A 66 23.49 1.04 -2.39
C VAL A 66 22.41 1.08 -1.30
N ILE A 67 21.38 1.89 -1.53
CA ILE A 67 20.13 1.86 -0.74
C ILE A 67 19.24 0.75 -1.28
N SER A 68 18.72 -0.11 -0.41
CA SER A 68 17.91 -1.25 -0.83
C SER A 68 16.80 -1.59 0.16
N THR A 69 15.70 -2.17 -0.32
CA THR A 69 14.70 -2.81 0.54
C THR A 69 15.11 -4.19 1.05
N HIS A 70 16.26 -4.69 0.63
CA HIS A 70 16.79 -5.99 1.02
C HIS A 70 17.86 -5.81 2.10
N HIS A 71 17.61 -6.37 3.28
CA HIS A 71 18.58 -6.34 4.37
C HIS A 71 19.94 -6.96 3.98
N PRO A 72 21.09 -6.46 4.46
CA PRO A 72 22.41 -7.03 4.18
C PRO A 72 22.52 -8.56 4.38
N ASP A 73 21.92 -9.08 5.44
CA ASP A 73 21.90 -10.53 5.76
C ASP A 73 21.05 -11.41 4.82
N THR A 74 20.29 -10.85 3.87
CA THR A 74 19.56 -11.71 2.92
C THR A 74 20.54 -12.47 2.02
N LYS A 75 20.15 -13.69 1.64
CA LYS A 75 20.94 -14.54 0.75
C LYS A 75 20.79 -14.19 -0.73
N ASN A 76 19.76 -13.42 -1.09
CA ASN A 76 19.55 -12.98 -2.46
C ASN A 76 20.66 -12.02 -2.89
N LYS A 77 21.15 -12.21 -4.12
CA LYS A 77 21.97 -11.21 -4.81
C LYS A 77 21.13 -9.97 -5.09
N VAL A 78 21.71 -8.78 -4.94
CA VAL A 78 21.04 -7.51 -5.13
C VAL A 78 21.87 -6.58 -6.01
N TYR A 79 21.28 -6.09 -7.09
CA TYR A 79 21.93 -5.17 -8.03
C TYR A 79 21.37 -3.76 -7.89
N ARG A 80 22.24 -2.75 -8.01
CA ARG A 80 21.83 -1.34 -8.11
C ARG A 80 20.90 -1.16 -9.31
N GLN A 81 19.94 -0.23 -9.19
CA GLN A 81 18.88 -0.05 -10.18
C GLN A 81 19.41 0.15 -11.59
N ASP A 82 20.34 1.09 -11.82
CA ASP A 82 20.96 1.34 -13.14
C ASP A 82 21.54 0.08 -13.80
N ILE A 83 22.07 -0.85 -13.01
CA ILE A 83 22.63 -2.11 -13.48
C ILE A 83 21.53 -3.13 -13.73
N TRP A 84 20.62 -3.29 -12.76
CA TRP A 84 19.49 -4.22 -12.87
C TRP A 84 18.64 -3.91 -14.12
N TRP A 85 18.52 -2.62 -14.45
CA TRP A 85 17.81 -2.09 -15.61
C TRP A 85 18.59 -2.12 -16.94
N SER A 86 19.86 -2.53 -16.94
CA SER A 86 20.74 -2.49 -18.11
C SER A 86 21.01 -3.87 -18.71
N ASP A 87 21.59 -3.89 -19.91
CA ASP A 87 22.02 -5.11 -20.61
C ASP A 87 23.36 -5.69 -20.08
N LYS A 88 23.84 -5.24 -18.91
CA LYS A 88 25.09 -5.74 -18.30
C LYS A 88 24.97 -7.16 -17.74
N TRP A 89 23.76 -7.68 -17.62
CA TRP A 89 23.48 -9.03 -17.15
C TRP A 89 22.21 -9.55 -17.83
N ASP A 90 22.08 -10.86 -17.99
CA ASP A 90 20.87 -11.48 -18.54
C ASP A 90 20.33 -12.57 -17.59
N ALA A 91 19.05 -12.45 -17.22
CA ALA A 91 18.36 -13.45 -16.41
C ALA A 91 18.32 -14.85 -17.06
N ARG A 92 18.45 -14.94 -18.40
CA ARG A 92 18.51 -16.21 -19.15
C ARG A 92 19.75 -17.04 -18.84
N GLU A 93 20.83 -16.44 -18.36
CA GLU A 93 22.03 -17.17 -17.91
C GLU A 93 21.74 -18.09 -16.72
N TYR A 94 20.66 -17.80 -15.99
CA TYR A 94 20.17 -18.62 -14.88
C TYR A 94 19.14 -19.67 -15.33
N GLY A 95 18.83 -19.76 -16.63
CA GLY A 95 17.81 -20.64 -17.19
C GLY A 95 18.04 -22.12 -16.88
N ARG A 96 16.96 -22.85 -16.58
CA ARG A 96 17.03 -24.27 -16.22
C ARG A 96 15.99 -25.10 -16.94
N ASP A 97 16.34 -26.36 -17.20
CA ASP A 97 15.37 -27.38 -17.58
C ASP A 97 14.49 -27.77 -16.38
N TYR A 98 13.22 -28.09 -16.66
CA TYR A 98 12.28 -28.52 -15.65
C TYR A 98 12.53 -29.97 -15.21
N ASP A 99 12.73 -30.19 -13.91
CA ASP A 99 12.91 -31.52 -13.32
C ASP A 99 11.57 -32.06 -12.78
N PHE A 100 11.00 -33.06 -13.44
CA PHE A 100 9.71 -33.65 -13.03
C PHE A 100 9.78 -34.45 -11.72
N SER A 101 10.97 -34.77 -11.22
CA SER A 101 11.14 -35.48 -9.94
C SER A 101 10.98 -34.58 -8.71
N LYS A 102 11.01 -33.26 -8.90
CA LYS A 102 10.94 -32.26 -7.82
C LYS A 102 9.64 -31.45 -7.88
N PRO A 103 9.04 -31.06 -6.73
CA PRO A 103 7.91 -30.13 -6.73
C PRO A 103 8.25 -28.80 -7.42
N PHE A 104 7.30 -28.23 -8.17
CA PHE A 104 7.46 -26.95 -8.88
C PHE A 104 7.99 -25.82 -7.98
N PHE A 105 7.34 -25.60 -6.83
CA PHE A 105 7.68 -24.48 -5.94
C PHE A 105 9.09 -24.59 -5.35
N ALA A 106 9.61 -25.80 -5.13
CA ALA A 106 10.97 -26.01 -4.65
C ALA A 106 11.99 -25.57 -5.71
N GLN A 107 11.79 -25.99 -6.97
CA GLN A 107 12.65 -25.60 -8.09
C GLN A 107 12.55 -24.09 -8.37
N TYR A 108 11.35 -23.52 -8.27
CA TYR A 108 11.12 -22.09 -8.40
C TYR A 108 11.89 -21.30 -7.35
N TYR A 109 11.78 -21.67 -6.07
CA TYR A 109 12.46 -20.97 -4.99
C TYR A 109 13.99 -21.08 -5.09
N GLU A 110 14.50 -22.24 -5.50
CA GLU A 110 15.92 -22.42 -5.78
C GLU A 110 16.40 -21.42 -6.84
N LEU A 111 15.67 -21.29 -7.95
CA LEU A 111 16.02 -20.33 -9.00
C LEU A 111 15.87 -18.88 -8.51
N PHE A 112 14.75 -18.54 -7.86
CA PHE A 112 14.49 -17.21 -7.28
C PHE A 112 15.58 -16.75 -6.33
N SER A 113 16.15 -17.67 -5.54
CA SER A 113 17.24 -17.36 -4.60
C SER A 113 18.57 -17.00 -5.28
N GLN A 114 18.77 -17.41 -6.53
CA GLN A 114 20.01 -17.24 -7.28
C GLN A 114 19.97 -16.07 -8.26
N VAL A 115 18.79 -15.74 -8.79
CA VAL A 115 18.63 -14.62 -9.72
C VAL A 115 18.73 -13.29 -8.95
N PRO A 116 19.53 -12.32 -9.42
CA PRO A 116 19.63 -11.01 -8.80
C PRO A 116 18.32 -10.23 -8.71
N LEU A 117 18.02 -9.69 -7.53
CA LEU A 117 16.91 -8.79 -7.28
C LEU A 117 17.35 -7.32 -7.46
N PRO A 118 16.45 -6.41 -7.82
CA PRO A 118 16.76 -4.99 -7.84
C PRO A 118 16.93 -4.47 -6.40
N ALA A 119 17.83 -3.51 -6.20
CA ALA A 119 17.99 -2.87 -4.89
C ALA A 119 16.70 -2.18 -4.45
N LEU A 120 16.06 -1.49 -5.38
CA LEU A 120 14.78 -0.82 -5.22
C LEU A 120 13.93 -1.08 -6.47
N TYR A 121 12.64 -1.19 -6.26
CA TYR A 121 11.61 -1.58 -7.21
C TYR A 121 10.95 -0.31 -7.77
N THR A 122 11.57 0.30 -8.78
CA THR A 122 11.15 1.58 -9.35
C THR A 122 11.22 1.58 -10.86
N GLU A 123 10.55 2.52 -11.52
CA GLU A 123 10.84 2.86 -12.91
C GLU A 123 12.06 3.81 -12.96
N TYR A 124 13.24 3.26 -12.70
CA TYR A 124 14.47 4.00 -12.37
C TYR A 124 14.76 5.23 -13.25
N THR A 125 14.61 5.10 -14.57
CA THR A 125 14.92 6.17 -15.54
C THR A 125 14.03 7.40 -15.42
N THR A 126 12.90 7.28 -14.73
CA THR A 126 11.95 8.38 -14.49
C THR A 126 12.21 9.12 -13.19
N LEU A 127 13.17 8.67 -12.38
CA LEU A 127 13.52 9.29 -11.11
C LEU A 127 14.62 10.33 -11.30
N VAL A 128 14.42 11.52 -10.71
CA VAL A 128 15.40 12.60 -10.69
C VAL A 128 15.62 13.03 -9.25
N ASN A 129 16.86 12.94 -8.75
CA ASN A 129 17.23 13.29 -7.36
C ASN A 129 16.31 12.66 -6.30
N SER A 130 16.02 11.37 -6.42
CA SER A 130 15.00 10.67 -5.60
C SER A 130 15.46 9.30 -5.10
N ASP A 131 16.73 9.20 -4.70
CA ASP A 131 17.43 7.92 -4.45
C ASP A 131 16.90 7.11 -3.26
N TYR A 132 16.11 7.74 -2.38
CA TYR A 132 15.49 7.11 -1.20
C TYR A 132 14.02 6.74 -1.42
N CYS A 133 13.55 6.78 -2.66
CA CYS A 133 12.18 6.45 -3.03
C CYS A 133 12.09 5.02 -3.57
N ASN A 134 11.00 4.34 -3.27
CA ASN A 134 10.79 2.97 -3.71
C ASN A 134 9.32 2.72 -4.02
N ALA A 135 9.04 1.69 -4.83
CA ALA A 135 7.73 1.49 -5.39
C ALA A 135 7.21 2.74 -6.11
N ALA A 136 8.07 3.32 -6.95
CA ALA A 136 7.90 4.67 -7.44
C ALA A 136 8.26 4.82 -8.92
N ALA A 137 7.65 5.82 -9.55
CA ALA A 137 7.90 6.24 -10.92
C ALA A 137 7.70 7.77 -11.01
N GLU A 138 8.30 8.42 -12.00
CA GLU A 138 8.06 9.82 -12.36
C GLU A 138 8.16 10.77 -11.14
N LEU A 139 9.25 10.64 -10.37
CA LEU A 139 9.51 11.48 -9.20
C LEU A 139 10.68 12.42 -9.44
N LYS A 140 10.56 13.64 -8.92
CA LYS A 140 11.61 14.65 -8.99
C LYS A 140 11.82 15.33 -7.63
N ASN A 141 13.05 15.29 -7.13
CA ASN A 141 13.42 15.84 -5.81
C ASN A 141 12.53 15.29 -4.67
N CYS A 142 12.22 13.99 -4.69
CA CYS A 142 11.42 13.34 -3.66
C CYS A 142 12.30 12.58 -2.65
N TYR A 143 11.88 12.54 -1.39
CA TYR A 143 12.61 11.84 -0.33
C TYR A 143 11.70 10.94 0.51
N LEU A 144 12.07 9.66 0.65
CA LEU A 144 11.27 8.65 1.36
C LEU A 144 9.78 8.66 0.92
N ALA A 145 9.57 8.74 -0.39
CA ALA A 145 8.26 8.60 -1.01
C ALA A 145 8.08 7.15 -1.50
N PHE A 146 6.96 6.54 -1.11
CA PHE A 146 6.68 5.13 -1.34
C PHE A 146 5.32 4.94 -1.98
N ASN A 147 5.20 4.00 -2.94
CA ASN A 147 3.97 3.83 -3.73
C ASN A 147 3.52 5.16 -4.34
N ALA A 148 4.44 5.82 -5.04
CA ALA A 148 4.32 7.20 -5.45
C ALA A 148 4.62 7.37 -6.93
N ASP A 149 3.74 8.06 -7.65
CA ASP A 149 3.95 8.46 -9.04
C ASP A 149 3.71 9.96 -9.26
N ASN A 150 4.35 10.51 -10.30
CA ASN A 150 4.09 11.86 -10.83
C ASN A 150 4.22 12.98 -9.78
N SER A 151 5.24 12.95 -8.93
CA SER A 151 5.34 13.90 -7.81
C SER A 151 6.68 14.65 -7.76
N GLU A 152 6.63 15.91 -7.32
CA GLU A 152 7.79 16.82 -7.31
C GLU A 152 7.95 17.53 -5.95
N ASN A 153 9.20 17.63 -5.47
CA ASN A 153 9.58 18.35 -4.24
C ASN A 153 8.79 17.88 -2.99
N CYS A 154 8.60 16.57 -2.86
CA CYS A 154 7.81 15.99 -1.76
C CYS A 154 8.64 15.08 -0.85
N ALA A 155 8.21 14.89 0.40
CA ALA A 155 8.83 13.91 1.28
C ALA A 155 7.83 13.13 2.15
N TYR A 156 8.25 11.93 2.59
CA TYR A 156 7.51 11.12 3.56
C TYR A 156 6.11 10.70 3.08
N LEU A 157 6.00 10.34 1.81
CA LEU A 157 4.73 10.02 1.17
C LEU A 157 4.43 8.52 1.15
N ASN A 158 3.14 8.15 1.14
CA ASN A 158 2.71 6.75 1.02
C ASN A 158 1.39 6.59 0.25
N THR A 159 1.43 5.84 -0.86
CA THR A 159 0.25 5.53 -1.70
C THR A 159 -0.40 6.80 -2.27
N ILE A 160 0.31 7.48 -3.15
CA ILE A 160 -0.03 8.82 -3.65
C ILE A 160 0.22 8.95 -5.15
N THR A 161 -0.43 9.93 -5.78
CA THR A 161 -0.17 10.27 -7.19
C THR A 161 -0.35 11.78 -7.41
N ASN A 162 0.47 12.38 -8.28
CA ASN A 162 0.34 13.78 -8.73
C ASN A 162 0.46 14.82 -7.59
N LEU A 163 1.48 14.73 -6.74
CA LEU A 163 1.67 15.69 -5.63
C LEU A 163 2.81 16.67 -5.88
N LYS A 164 2.68 17.87 -5.32
CA LYS A 164 3.72 18.90 -5.42
C LYS A 164 3.91 19.62 -4.10
N ASP A 165 5.17 19.77 -3.67
CA ASP A 165 5.52 20.48 -2.43
C ASP A 165 4.77 19.94 -1.18
N CYS A 166 4.51 18.62 -1.13
CA CYS A 166 3.74 17.95 -0.08
C CYS A 166 4.64 17.11 0.84
N PHE A 167 4.29 17.08 2.13
CA PHE A 167 5.04 16.36 3.15
C PHE A 167 4.09 15.49 3.98
N ASP A 168 4.49 14.28 4.33
CA ASP A 168 3.72 13.45 5.25
C ASP A 168 2.25 13.25 4.81
N ALA A 169 2.07 12.91 3.54
CA ALA A 169 0.74 12.67 2.97
C ALA A 169 0.56 11.20 2.63
N SER A 170 -0.64 10.68 2.91
CA SER A 170 -1.00 9.30 2.59
C SER A 170 -2.33 9.28 1.82
N PHE A 171 -2.45 8.37 0.85
CA PHE A 171 -3.69 8.17 0.07
C PHE A 171 -4.21 9.43 -0.64
N THR A 172 -3.32 10.31 -1.07
CA THR A 172 -3.63 11.65 -1.57
C THR A 172 -3.41 11.76 -3.09
N TYR A 173 -4.23 12.56 -3.76
CA TYR A 173 -4.22 12.76 -5.21
C TYR A 173 -4.24 14.24 -5.61
N ARG A 174 -3.48 14.61 -6.65
CA ARG A 174 -3.54 15.94 -7.30
C ARG A 174 -3.56 17.12 -6.31
N SER A 175 -2.66 17.11 -5.32
CA SER A 175 -2.67 18.10 -4.24
C SER A 175 -1.31 18.78 -4.07
N GLU A 176 -1.36 20.04 -3.63
CA GLU A 176 -0.18 20.91 -3.52
C GLU A 176 -0.11 21.63 -2.16
N LEU A 177 1.10 21.71 -1.59
CA LEU A 177 1.38 22.33 -0.29
C LEU A 177 0.57 21.73 0.88
N CYS A 178 0.39 20.41 0.89
CA CYS A 178 -0.30 19.71 1.97
C CYS A 178 0.68 19.09 2.98
N TYR A 179 0.25 19.02 4.25
CA TYR A 179 1.06 18.44 5.33
C TYR A 179 0.24 17.63 6.33
N GLU A 180 0.72 16.42 6.65
CA GLU A 180 0.06 15.51 7.62
C GLU A 180 -1.41 15.27 7.24
N VAL A 181 -1.62 14.89 5.99
CA VAL A 181 -2.95 14.68 5.40
C VAL A 181 -3.20 13.21 5.04
N VAL A 182 -4.46 12.81 5.12
CA VAL A 182 -4.92 11.49 4.71
C VAL A 182 -6.12 11.63 3.79
N ASN A 183 -6.07 11.01 2.61
CA ASN A 183 -7.18 11.01 1.66
C ASN A 183 -7.63 12.44 1.26
N ALA A 184 -6.69 13.23 0.72
CA ALA A 184 -7.00 14.50 0.08
C ALA A 184 -7.00 14.38 -1.46
N ASP A 185 -7.91 15.04 -2.15
CA ASP A 185 -8.04 15.00 -3.60
C ASP A 185 -8.30 16.40 -4.17
N ARG A 186 -7.45 16.86 -5.11
CA ARG A 186 -7.54 18.21 -5.70
C ARG A 186 -7.55 19.31 -4.62
N CYS A 187 -6.64 19.21 -3.67
CA CYS A 187 -6.53 20.13 -2.54
C CYS A 187 -5.29 21.02 -2.61
N TYR A 188 -5.39 22.22 -2.03
CA TYR A 188 -4.27 23.16 -1.92
C TYR A 188 -4.15 23.71 -0.50
N ARG A 189 -2.96 23.66 0.12
CA ARG A 189 -2.75 24.17 1.49
C ARG A 189 -3.69 23.54 2.52
N VAL A 190 -3.67 22.21 2.59
CA VAL A 190 -4.43 21.43 3.57
C VAL A 190 -3.49 20.83 4.62
N PHE A 191 -3.76 21.08 5.89
CA PHE A 191 -2.89 20.74 7.01
C PHE A 191 -3.63 19.94 8.08
N PHE A 192 -3.05 18.84 8.54
CA PHE A 192 -3.57 18.02 9.65
C PHE A 192 -5.03 17.58 9.48
N SER A 193 -5.43 17.30 8.24
CA SER A 193 -6.83 17.13 7.85
C SER A 193 -7.00 15.84 7.07
N LYS A 194 -8.23 15.32 7.01
CA LYS A 194 -8.52 14.10 6.25
C LYS A 194 -9.83 14.13 5.49
N ASP A 195 -9.91 13.29 4.46
CA ASP A 195 -11.10 13.13 3.62
C ASP A 195 -11.53 14.47 2.98
N CYS A 196 -10.57 15.26 2.49
CA CYS A 196 -10.85 16.56 1.86
C CYS A 196 -10.84 16.45 0.34
N GLU A 197 -11.77 17.12 -0.34
CA GLU A 197 -11.85 17.14 -1.80
C GLU A 197 -12.14 18.55 -2.31
N ASP A 198 -11.50 18.94 -3.42
CA ASP A 198 -11.75 20.22 -4.10
C ASP A 198 -11.71 21.43 -3.13
N SER A 199 -10.80 21.40 -2.15
CA SER A 199 -10.79 22.33 -1.02
C SER A 199 -9.42 22.97 -0.82
N HIS A 200 -9.38 24.18 -0.26
CA HIS A 200 -8.12 24.88 -0.02
C HIS A 200 -8.07 25.66 1.31
N ASP A 201 -6.88 25.90 1.83
CA ASP A 201 -6.66 26.64 3.08
C ASP A 201 -7.43 26.02 4.27
N ILE A 202 -7.21 24.73 4.49
CA ILE A 202 -7.93 23.91 5.49
C ILE A 202 -6.97 23.46 6.58
N TRP A 203 -7.42 23.54 7.83
CA TRP A 203 -6.66 23.10 9.00
C TRP A 203 -7.49 22.22 9.92
N PHE A 204 -6.92 21.12 10.40
CA PHE A 204 -7.51 20.24 11.42
C PHE A 204 -8.97 19.79 11.14
N SER A 205 -9.33 19.62 9.86
CA SER A 205 -10.73 19.38 9.45
C SER A 205 -10.91 18.03 8.75
N ASN A 206 -12.13 17.48 8.81
CA ASN A 206 -12.44 16.13 8.35
C ASN A 206 -13.67 16.10 7.43
N ASP A 207 -13.60 15.40 6.31
CA ASP A 207 -14.72 15.27 5.36
C ASP A 207 -15.25 16.63 4.87
N LEU A 208 -14.40 17.40 4.17
CA LEU A 208 -14.74 18.69 3.57
C LEU A 208 -14.72 18.57 2.05
N ILE A 209 -15.75 19.06 1.37
CA ILE A 209 -15.81 19.05 -0.10
C ILE A 209 -16.12 20.44 -0.62
N GLY A 210 -15.30 20.97 -1.52
CA GLY A 210 -15.50 22.29 -2.10
C GLY A 210 -15.34 23.45 -1.11
N CYS A 211 -14.62 23.27 0.00
CA CYS A 211 -14.55 24.25 1.08
C CYS A 211 -13.26 25.10 1.01
N SER A 212 -13.31 26.30 1.57
CA SER A 212 -12.12 27.13 1.78
C SER A 212 -12.06 27.70 3.19
N ASP A 213 -10.87 28.08 3.67
CA ASP A 213 -10.74 28.86 4.92
C ASP A 213 -11.52 28.22 6.09
N CYS A 214 -11.24 26.94 6.38
CA CYS A 214 -11.91 26.19 7.44
C CYS A 214 -10.90 25.69 8.48
N PHE A 215 -11.29 25.72 9.75
CA PHE A 215 -10.47 25.28 10.87
C PHE A 215 -11.25 24.38 11.82
N GLY A 216 -10.81 23.15 12.07
CA GLY A 216 -11.46 22.26 13.04
C GLY A 216 -12.84 21.76 12.60
N CYS A 217 -13.16 21.81 11.31
CA CYS A 217 -14.51 21.57 10.78
C CYS A 217 -14.73 20.11 10.38
N THR A 218 -15.99 19.68 10.32
CA THR A 218 -16.37 18.31 9.92
C THR A 218 -17.60 18.31 9.02
N GLY A 219 -17.57 17.57 7.90
CA GLY A 219 -18.79 17.31 7.12
C GLY A 219 -19.36 18.53 6.40
N LEU A 220 -18.54 19.52 6.06
CA LEU A 220 -18.99 20.73 5.35
C LEU A 220 -18.90 20.55 3.83
N ARG A 221 -19.80 21.21 3.10
CA ARG A 221 -19.88 21.24 1.65
C ARG A 221 -19.99 22.69 1.17
N LYS A 222 -19.07 23.11 0.31
CA LYS A 222 -19.11 24.45 -0.33
C LYS A 222 -19.23 25.60 0.67
N LYS A 223 -18.50 25.51 1.79
CA LYS A 223 -18.45 26.54 2.84
C LYS A 223 -17.10 27.22 2.90
N ASN A 224 -17.12 28.44 3.40
CA ASN A 224 -15.93 29.25 3.61
C ASN A 224 -16.01 30.04 4.91
N TYR A 225 -14.86 30.27 5.56
CA TYR A 225 -14.73 30.98 6.85
C TYR A 225 -15.47 30.29 8.00
N TYR A 226 -15.19 29.00 8.22
CA TYR A 226 -15.77 28.24 9.33
C TYR A 226 -14.72 27.87 10.37
N ILE A 227 -15.08 27.96 11.64
CA ILE A 227 -14.24 27.56 12.77
C ILE A 227 -15.07 26.60 13.63
N PHE A 228 -14.61 25.36 13.80
CA PHE A 228 -15.32 24.30 14.52
C PHE A 228 -16.81 24.21 14.13
N ASN A 229 -17.05 24.11 12.81
CA ASN A 229 -18.40 24.05 12.18
C ASN A 229 -19.29 25.28 12.39
N GLN A 230 -18.77 26.39 12.93
CA GLN A 230 -19.53 27.64 13.04
C GLN A 230 -19.12 28.64 11.95
N PRO A 231 -20.07 29.33 11.31
CA PRO A 231 -19.78 30.36 10.32
C PRO A 231 -19.21 31.61 10.99
N HIS A 232 -18.22 32.22 10.34
CA HIS A 232 -17.65 33.50 10.74
C HIS A 232 -17.60 34.47 9.57
N SER A 233 -17.48 35.77 9.88
CA SER A 233 -17.10 36.74 8.86
C SER A 233 -15.65 36.50 8.42
N LYS A 234 -15.32 36.91 7.20
CA LYS A 234 -13.94 36.87 6.70
C LYS A 234 -12.96 37.54 7.66
N ALA A 235 -13.29 38.75 8.14
CA ALA A 235 -12.43 39.50 9.06
C ALA A 235 -12.23 38.79 10.40
N ASP A 236 -13.26 38.14 10.93
CA ASP A 236 -13.15 37.38 12.18
C ASP A 236 -12.29 36.12 11.99
N TYR A 237 -12.45 35.44 10.85
CA TYR A 237 -11.63 34.28 10.50
C TYR A 237 -10.17 34.67 10.34
N GLU A 238 -9.87 35.73 9.58
CA GLU A 238 -8.51 36.22 9.37
C GLU A 238 -7.85 36.64 10.70
N ARG A 239 -8.60 37.30 11.60
CA ARG A 239 -8.12 37.63 12.95
C ARG A 239 -7.84 36.38 13.78
N PHE A 240 -8.71 35.38 13.71
CA PHE A 240 -8.50 34.09 14.37
C PHE A 240 -7.25 33.40 13.83
N ALA A 241 -7.14 33.24 12.52
CA ALA A 241 -6.03 32.57 11.84
C ALA A 241 -4.69 33.27 12.11
N GLY A 242 -4.66 34.61 12.07
CA GLY A 242 -3.46 35.41 12.37
C GLY A 242 -3.03 35.35 13.84
N GLY A 243 -3.94 34.98 14.77
CA GLY A 243 -3.65 34.80 16.19
C GLY A 243 -3.13 33.42 16.57
N LEU A 244 -3.10 32.46 15.65
CA LEU A 244 -2.69 31.10 15.94
C LEU A 244 -1.16 30.97 16.08
N ASN A 245 -0.71 30.35 17.16
CA ASN A 245 0.71 30.05 17.38
C ASN A 245 1.06 28.61 16.95
N LEU A 246 0.79 28.24 15.70
CA LEU A 246 1.01 26.87 15.23
C LEU A 246 2.47 26.49 15.06
N GLY A 247 3.41 27.43 15.25
CA GLY A 247 4.84 27.18 15.23
C GLY A 247 5.37 26.53 16.51
N SER A 248 4.60 26.58 17.60
CA SER A 248 4.87 25.89 18.88
C SER A 248 4.30 24.47 18.86
N TYR A 249 5.13 23.50 19.25
CA TYR A 249 4.71 22.11 19.40
C TYR A 249 3.60 21.95 20.43
N ALA A 250 3.75 22.56 21.61
CA ALA A 250 2.72 22.50 22.65
C ALA A 250 1.38 23.10 22.20
N ALA A 251 1.41 24.27 21.55
CA ALA A 251 0.18 24.92 21.06
C ALA A 251 -0.50 24.09 19.95
N LEU A 252 0.29 23.55 19.00
CA LEU A 252 -0.22 22.70 17.94
C LEU A 252 -0.82 21.40 18.48
N ALA A 253 -0.19 20.78 19.48
CA ALA A 253 -0.70 19.56 20.13
C ALA A 253 -2.07 19.82 20.78
N GLY A 254 -2.23 20.94 21.51
CA GLY A 254 -3.51 21.31 22.11
C GLY A 254 -4.62 21.56 21.09
N VAL A 255 -4.29 22.13 19.93
CA VAL A 255 -5.25 22.28 18.83
C VAL A 255 -5.64 20.92 18.24
N ARG A 256 -4.67 20.01 18.02
CA ARG A 256 -4.94 18.65 17.52
C ARG A 256 -5.92 17.90 18.43
N GLU A 257 -5.69 17.95 19.74
CA GLU A 257 -6.55 17.33 20.74
C GLU A 257 -7.97 17.90 20.69
N LYS A 258 -8.11 19.23 20.72
CA LYS A 258 -9.41 19.90 20.60
C LYS A 258 -10.17 19.53 19.33
N SER A 259 -9.47 19.43 18.20
CA SER A 259 -10.07 19.03 16.92
C SER A 259 -10.47 17.56 16.92
N ALA A 260 -9.68 16.67 17.52
CA ALA A 260 -10.01 15.26 17.67
C ALA A 260 -11.23 15.04 18.59
N GLU A 261 -11.45 15.87 19.60
CA GLU A 261 -12.68 15.83 20.40
C GLU A 261 -13.88 16.40 19.63
N SER A 262 -13.69 17.53 18.96
CA SER A 262 -14.74 18.21 18.20
C SER A 262 -15.32 17.30 17.13
N VAL A 263 -14.46 16.57 16.41
CA VAL A 263 -14.87 15.73 15.30
C VAL A 263 -15.82 14.60 15.71
N LEU A 264 -15.76 14.12 16.96
CA LEU A 264 -16.61 13.05 17.48
C LEU A 264 -18.06 13.49 17.70
N LYS A 265 -18.32 14.81 17.75
CA LYS A 265 -19.67 15.37 17.90
C LYS A 265 -20.52 15.26 16.62
N TYR A 266 -19.86 15.02 15.49
CA TYR A 266 -20.50 14.97 14.18
C TYR A 266 -20.60 13.53 13.67
N PRO A 267 -21.68 13.16 12.97
CA PRO A 267 -21.85 11.82 12.44
C PRO A 267 -20.83 11.50 11.34
N ARG A 268 -20.61 10.21 11.11
CA ARG A 268 -19.89 9.65 9.95
C ARG A 268 -20.86 8.97 9.02
N LYS A 269 -20.56 9.00 7.73
CA LYS A 269 -21.21 8.12 6.75
C LYS A 269 -20.81 6.67 7.03
N GLU A 270 -21.71 5.72 6.78
CA GLU A 270 -21.50 4.28 7.01
C GLU A 270 -20.28 3.70 6.29
N ASN A 271 -19.84 4.33 5.20
CA ASN A 271 -18.58 4.09 4.51
C ASN A 271 -18.17 5.35 3.73
N HIS A 272 -16.97 5.36 3.16
CA HIS A 272 -16.45 6.44 2.32
C HIS A 272 -16.63 6.14 0.83
N ASN A 273 -17.58 5.28 0.48
CA ASN A 273 -17.79 4.88 -0.91
C ASN A 273 -18.48 5.99 -1.71
N ARG A 274 -18.15 6.11 -2.98
CA ARG A 274 -18.65 7.13 -3.91
C ARG A 274 -18.90 6.51 -5.28
N LYS A 275 -20.03 6.86 -5.91
CA LYS A 275 -20.41 6.42 -7.27
C LYS A 275 -20.28 4.89 -7.43
N GLN A 276 -21.01 4.15 -6.61
CA GLN A 276 -21.00 2.69 -6.64
C GLN A 276 -22.29 2.13 -7.25
N TYR A 277 -22.18 0.97 -7.89
CA TYR A 277 -23.31 0.15 -8.30
C TYR A 277 -23.07 -1.30 -7.88
N ASN A 278 -24.02 -1.88 -7.13
CA ASN A 278 -23.96 -3.28 -6.67
C ASN A 278 -22.62 -3.65 -6.02
N SER A 279 -22.08 -2.77 -5.17
CA SER A 279 -20.75 -2.93 -4.59
C SER A 279 -20.77 -2.93 -3.06
N THR A 280 -19.88 -3.71 -2.45
CA THR A 280 -19.64 -3.79 -1.00
C THR A 280 -18.16 -3.61 -0.70
N GLY A 281 -17.84 -2.82 0.33
CA GLY A 281 -16.47 -2.48 0.65
C GLY A 281 -16.33 -1.15 1.38
N GLU A 282 -15.11 -0.65 1.45
CA GLU A 282 -14.76 0.61 2.08
C GLU A 282 -13.75 1.38 1.20
N TYR A 283 -13.83 2.71 1.21
CA TYR A 283 -13.06 3.58 0.30
C TYR A 283 -13.18 3.19 -1.19
N LEU A 284 -14.39 2.84 -1.65
CA LEU A 284 -14.67 2.53 -3.05
C LEU A 284 -15.03 3.79 -3.85
N GLU A 285 -14.47 3.95 -5.05
CA GLU A 285 -14.76 5.07 -5.93
C GLU A 285 -15.03 4.61 -7.36
N ASN A 286 -16.16 5.02 -7.94
CA ASN A 286 -16.52 4.72 -9.32
C ASN A 286 -16.47 3.21 -9.63
N THR A 287 -17.23 2.42 -8.89
CA THR A 287 -17.16 0.95 -8.93
C THR A 287 -18.46 0.28 -9.35
N GLN A 288 -18.36 -0.86 -10.05
CA GLN A 288 -19.50 -1.69 -10.46
C GLN A 288 -19.28 -3.17 -10.14
N ASN A 289 -20.22 -3.81 -9.42
CA ASN A 289 -20.09 -5.23 -9.03
C ASN A 289 -18.80 -5.54 -8.25
N VAL A 290 -18.33 -4.61 -7.41
CA VAL A 290 -17.14 -4.81 -6.58
C VAL A 290 -17.55 -5.32 -5.22
N ARG A 291 -17.12 -6.51 -4.79
CA ARG A 291 -17.56 -7.12 -3.53
C ARG A 291 -16.41 -7.26 -2.53
N ASP A 292 -16.69 -7.07 -1.25
CA ASP A 292 -15.78 -7.35 -0.12
C ASP A 292 -14.36 -6.75 -0.30
N SER A 293 -14.28 -5.57 -0.92
CA SER A 293 -13.00 -4.95 -1.32
C SER A 293 -12.72 -3.68 -0.51
N TYR A 294 -11.47 -3.23 -0.54
CA TYR A 294 -11.03 -2.09 0.26
C TYR A 294 -10.14 -1.18 -0.57
N MET A 295 -10.39 0.14 -0.56
CA MET A 295 -9.65 1.13 -1.33
C MET A 295 -9.55 0.78 -2.82
N ALA A 296 -10.68 0.75 -3.53
CA ALA A 296 -10.70 0.45 -4.97
C ALA A 296 -11.33 1.60 -5.76
N GLY A 297 -10.67 2.03 -6.83
CA GLY A 297 -11.08 3.12 -7.71
C GLY A 297 -11.19 2.65 -9.16
N GLU A 298 -12.21 3.12 -9.88
CA GLU A 298 -12.44 2.80 -11.31
C GLU A 298 -12.41 1.29 -11.61
N ALA A 299 -13.20 0.52 -10.85
CA ALA A 299 -13.12 -0.94 -10.82
C ALA A 299 -14.45 -1.63 -11.13
N LYS A 300 -14.40 -2.75 -11.87
CA LYS A 300 -15.58 -3.52 -12.27
C LYS A 300 -15.39 -5.03 -12.13
N ASN A 301 -16.40 -5.74 -11.62
CA ASN A 301 -16.38 -7.20 -11.45
C ASN A 301 -15.14 -7.69 -10.67
N ILE A 302 -14.87 -7.05 -9.53
CA ILE A 302 -13.74 -7.40 -8.65
C ILE A 302 -14.27 -7.92 -7.31
N ARG A 303 -13.57 -8.84 -6.66
CA ARG A 303 -13.86 -9.18 -5.26
C ARG A 303 -12.62 -9.42 -4.42
N TYR A 304 -12.74 -9.15 -3.12
CA TYR A 304 -11.70 -9.36 -2.11
C TYR A 304 -10.36 -8.68 -2.47
N ALA A 305 -10.37 -7.64 -3.31
CA ALA A 305 -9.18 -6.91 -3.70
C ALA A 305 -8.89 -5.80 -2.69
N GLN A 306 -7.61 -5.51 -2.48
CA GLN A 306 -7.18 -4.43 -1.62
C GLN A 306 -6.36 -3.44 -2.42
N PHE A 307 -6.69 -2.18 -2.19
CA PHE A 307 -5.95 -1.01 -2.56
C PHE A 307 -5.87 -0.68 -4.06
N ILE A 308 -6.68 -1.27 -4.93
CA ILE A 308 -6.68 -0.96 -6.38
C ILE A 308 -7.24 0.45 -6.68
N ARG A 309 -6.48 1.51 -6.35
CA ARG A 309 -6.97 2.91 -6.35
C ARG A 309 -7.08 3.58 -7.72
N LYS A 310 -6.40 3.06 -8.74
CA LYS A 310 -6.35 3.65 -10.09
C LYS A 310 -6.79 2.58 -11.10
N GLY A 311 -7.76 2.89 -11.95
CA GLY A 311 -8.32 1.99 -12.95
C GLY A 311 -8.16 2.52 -14.38
N PRO A 312 -8.79 1.91 -15.39
CA PRO A 312 -9.82 0.87 -15.28
C PRO A 312 -9.23 -0.44 -14.73
N SER A 313 -9.95 -1.16 -13.87
CA SER A 313 -9.58 -2.53 -13.48
C SER A 313 -10.81 -3.43 -13.58
N GLU A 314 -10.72 -4.52 -14.33
CA GLU A 314 -11.85 -5.41 -14.58
C GLU A 314 -11.51 -6.88 -14.33
N ASN A 315 -12.51 -7.66 -13.92
CA ASN A 315 -12.45 -9.13 -13.86
C ASN A 315 -11.22 -9.63 -13.09
N ALA A 316 -11.12 -9.23 -11.82
CA ALA A 316 -10.04 -9.64 -10.92
C ALA A 316 -10.61 -10.19 -9.62
N TYR A 317 -9.88 -11.07 -8.95
CA TYR A 317 -10.19 -11.38 -7.55
C TYR A 317 -9.16 -10.75 -6.64
N ASP A 318 -8.60 -11.43 -5.67
CA ASP A 318 -7.86 -10.72 -4.64
C ASP A 318 -6.48 -10.21 -5.14
N TYR A 319 -6.45 -9.10 -5.90
CA TYR A 319 -5.29 -8.48 -6.53
C TYR A 319 -4.82 -7.30 -5.66
N SER A 320 -3.59 -7.32 -5.17
CA SER A 320 -3.13 -6.42 -4.08
C SER A 320 -2.03 -5.46 -4.53
N HIS A 321 -2.46 -4.33 -5.10
CA HIS A 321 -1.72 -3.23 -5.77
C HIS A 321 -0.94 -3.64 -7.03
N PHE A 322 -0.41 -2.84 -7.96
CA PHE A 322 -0.60 -1.48 -8.50
C PHE A 322 -1.43 -1.64 -9.81
N ALA A 323 -2.20 -0.69 -10.34
CA ALA A 323 -3.04 -0.94 -11.54
C ALA A 323 -3.24 0.27 -12.45
N MET A 324 -3.42 0.02 -13.76
CA MET A 324 -4.40 0.63 -14.68
C MET A 324 -4.55 -0.34 -15.88
N GLY A 325 -5.79 -0.58 -16.32
CA GLY A 325 -6.30 -1.47 -17.37
C GLY A 325 -6.06 -2.97 -17.19
N ALA A 326 -6.37 -3.51 -16.01
CA ALA A 326 -6.23 -4.94 -15.72
C ALA A 326 -7.45 -5.77 -16.18
N GLU A 327 -7.22 -6.92 -16.83
CA GLU A 327 -8.25 -7.95 -17.11
C GLU A 327 -7.76 -9.37 -16.77
N TRP A 328 -8.65 -10.21 -16.23
CA TRP A 328 -8.41 -11.62 -15.91
C TRP A 328 -7.22 -11.82 -14.99
N ILE A 329 -7.29 -11.22 -13.81
CA ILE A 329 -6.21 -11.31 -12.85
C ILE A 329 -6.60 -12.09 -11.60
N TYR A 330 -5.75 -13.03 -11.21
CA TYR A 330 -6.00 -13.88 -10.06
C TYR A 330 -4.81 -13.93 -9.09
N GLU A 331 -5.14 -13.68 -7.81
CA GLU A 331 -4.28 -13.79 -6.64
C GLU A 331 -2.83 -13.37 -6.93
N SER A 332 -2.64 -12.10 -7.26
CA SER A 332 -1.34 -11.54 -7.66
C SER A 332 -1.05 -10.26 -6.88
N CYS A 333 0.22 -9.82 -6.88
CA CYS A 333 0.66 -8.65 -6.12
C CYS A 333 1.57 -7.75 -6.97
N TRP A 334 1.34 -6.45 -6.86
CA TRP A 334 2.10 -5.40 -7.53
C TRP A 334 2.15 -5.48 -9.06
N VAL A 335 1.01 -5.56 -9.75
CA VAL A 335 1.01 -5.77 -11.22
C VAL A 335 0.17 -4.74 -11.99
N GLY A 336 0.74 -3.85 -12.83
CA GLY A 336 -0.10 -2.91 -13.62
C GLY A 336 0.58 -1.91 -14.58
N LEU A 337 -0.23 -1.36 -15.51
CA LEU A 337 0.02 -0.59 -16.76
C LEU A 337 0.43 -1.45 -17.98
N THR A 338 -0.41 -2.17 -18.73
CA THR A 338 -1.87 -2.37 -18.81
C THR A 338 -2.01 -3.84 -19.22
N VAL A 339 -2.65 -4.70 -18.40
CA VAL A 339 -2.29 -6.15 -18.29
C VAL A 339 -3.46 -7.09 -18.62
N ASN A 340 -3.20 -8.32 -19.08
CA ASN A 340 -4.23 -9.35 -19.32
C ASN A 340 -3.74 -10.77 -18.96
N ASN A 341 -4.61 -11.55 -18.29
CA ASN A 341 -4.46 -12.97 -17.95
C ASN A 341 -3.23 -13.32 -17.09
N ILE A 342 -3.16 -12.72 -15.90
CA ILE A 342 -2.07 -12.91 -14.95
C ILE A 342 -2.55 -13.75 -13.76
N LYS A 343 -1.79 -14.77 -13.38
CA LYS A 343 -2.10 -15.65 -12.25
C LYS A 343 -0.88 -15.79 -11.37
N PHE A 344 -1.06 -15.57 -10.08
CA PHE A 344 0.03 -15.75 -9.10
C PHE A 344 1.31 -14.95 -9.44
N GLY A 345 1.15 -13.75 -10.01
CA GLY A 345 2.24 -12.87 -10.35
C GLY A 345 2.69 -12.01 -9.17
N PHE A 346 3.96 -11.60 -9.20
CA PHE A 346 4.54 -10.61 -8.30
C PHE A 346 5.37 -9.59 -9.08
N TRP A 347 5.08 -8.29 -8.94
CA TRP A 347 5.84 -7.21 -9.56
C TRP A 347 6.05 -7.37 -11.07
N ASN A 348 4.97 -7.40 -11.84
CA ASN A 348 5.00 -7.53 -13.31
C ASN A 348 4.26 -6.36 -13.95
N TYR A 349 4.76 -5.81 -15.05
CA TYR A 349 4.04 -4.74 -15.77
C TYR A 349 4.36 -4.77 -17.26
N LYS A 350 3.43 -4.25 -18.07
CA LYS A 350 3.48 -4.32 -19.55
C LYS A 350 3.61 -5.78 -20.05
N SER A 351 2.88 -6.72 -19.46
CA SER A 351 2.97 -8.17 -19.73
C SER A 351 1.60 -8.85 -19.87
N HIS A 352 1.54 -10.02 -20.51
CA HIS A 352 0.30 -10.83 -20.66
C HIS A 352 0.55 -12.34 -20.56
N ASP A 353 -0.50 -13.11 -20.21
CA ASP A 353 -0.47 -14.58 -20.14
C ASP A 353 0.68 -15.10 -19.25
N LEU A 354 0.70 -14.66 -18.00
CA LEU A 354 1.73 -15.03 -17.03
C LEU A 354 1.15 -15.89 -15.91
N GLU A 355 1.90 -16.92 -15.51
CA GLU A 355 1.60 -17.71 -14.32
C GLU A 355 2.86 -17.87 -13.46
N TYR A 356 2.76 -17.60 -12.16
CA TYR A 356 3.89 -17.77 -11.20
C TYR A 356 5.13 -16.92 -11.52
N CYS A 357 4.96 -15.71 -12.05
CA CYS A 357 6.09 -14.88 -12.51
C CYS A 357 6.48 -13.79 -11.51
N PHE A 358 7.78 -13.55 -11.34
CA PHE A 358 8.34 -12.45 -10.54
C PHE A 358 9.20 -11.53 -11.38
N GLY A 359 8.91 -10.22 -11.40
CA GLY A 359 9.77 -9.24 -12.06
C GLY A 359 9.94 -9.47 -13.56
N CYS A 360 8.97 -10.11 -14.23
CA CYS A 360 9.00 -10.37 -15.66
C CYS A 360 8.14 -9.32 -16.38
N HIS A 361 8.79 -8.37 -17.03
CA HIS A 361 8.11 -7.20 -17.58
C HIS A 361 8.33 -7.06 -19.08
N GLY A 362 7.35 -6.51 -19.80
CA GLY A 362 7.46 -6.40 -21.26
C GLY A 362 7.51 -7.77 -21.95
N ALA A 363 6.87 -8.80 -21.37
CA ALA A 363 7.01 -10.18 -21.82
C ALA A 363 5.67 -10.94 -21.79
N GLY A 364 5.58 -12.05 -22.52
CA GLY A 364 4.32 -12.78 -22.74
C GLY A 364 4.47 -14.29 -22.70
N ASN A 365 3.39 -15.00 -22.38
CA ASN A 365 3.36 -16.47 -22.40
C ASN A 365 4.45 -17.11 -21.52
N LEU A 366 4.43 -16.85 -20.21
CA LEU A 366 5.46 -17.34 -19.28
C LEU A 366 4.85 -18.19 -18.16
N PHE A 367 5.60 -19.21 -17.74
CA PHE A 367 5.23 -20.07 -16.62
C PHE A 367 6.41 -20.22 -15.65
N GLY A 368 6.32 -19.59 -14.48
CA GLY A 368 7.35 -19.67 -13.44
C GLY A 368 8.63 -18.89 -13.72
N CYS A 369 8.62 -17.79 -14.48
CA CYS A 369 9.85 -17.02 -14.71
C CYS A 369 10.21 -16.13 -13.51
N VAL A 370 11.51 -15.98 -13.23
CA VAL A 370 12.04 -15.16 -12.12
C VAL A 370 13.08 -14.22 -12.70
N GLY A 371 12.57 -13.26 -13.49
CA GLY A 371 13.30 -12.05 -13.89
C GLY A 371 13.45 -11.78 -15.39
N ILE A 372 12.78 -12.48 -16.32
CA ILE A 372 12.99 -12.21 -17.77
C ILE A 372 12.34 -10.88 -18.22
N ARG A 373 13.14 -10.03 -18.87
CA ARG A 373 12.74 -8.84 -19.67
C ARG A 373 13.49 -8.83 -21.02
N GLY A 374 12.92 -9.06 -22.19
CA GLY A 374 11.63 -9.64 -22.54
C GLY A 374 11.79 -10.68 -23.66
N GLY A 375 10.72 -11.43 -23.92
CA GLY A 375 10.65 -12.60 -24.81
C GLY A 375 9.31 -13.33 -24.63
N GLU A 376 9.12 -14.45 -25.33
CA GLU A 376 7.91 -15.27 -25.22
C GLU A 376 8.22 -16.75 -25.03
N TYR A 377 7.26 -17.49 -24.44
CA TYR A 377 7.29 -18.95 -24.31
C TYR A 377 8.45 -19.44 -23.45
N CYS A 378 8.57 -18.89 -22.23
CA CYS A 378 9.64 -19.25 -21.30
C CYS A 378 9.13 -19.94 -20.04
N ILE A 379 9.94 -20.89 -19.55
CA ILE A 379 9.75 -21.60 -18.29
C ILE A 379 11.07 -21.53 -17.53
N LEU A 380 11.05 -21.12 -16.25
CA LEU A 380 12.24 -21.04 -15.39
C LEU A 380 13.46 -20.36 -16.07
N ASN A 381 13.24 -19.17 -16.63
CA ASN A 381 14.23 -18.36 -17.38
C ASN A 381 14.75 -18.97 -18.70
N LYS A 382 14.26 -20.12 -19.14
CA LYS A 382 14.62 -20.76 -20.41
C LYS A 382 13.52 -20.58 -21.46
N GLN A 383 13.92 -20.24 -22.69
CA GLN A 383 13.00 -20.06 -23.83
C GLN A 383 12.78 -21.38 -24.58
N TYR A 384 11.56 -21.60 -25.06
CA TYR A 384 11.12 -22.77 -25.81
C TYR A 384 10.38 -22.37 -27.08
N SER A 385 10.18 -23.31 -28.00
CA SER A 385 9.17 -23.12 -29.05
C SER A 385 7.76 -23.08 -28.44
N LYS A 386 6.81 -22.52 -29.17
CA LYS A 386 5.41 -22.39 -28.72
C LYS A 386 4.79 -23.75 -28.41
N GLU A 387 5.01 -24.74 -29.28
CA GLU A 387 4.45 -26.08 -29.18
C GLU A 387 5.03 -26.82 -27.97
N GLU A 388 6.36 -26.76 -27.78
CA GLU A 388 7.03 -27.34 -26.62
C GLU A 388 6.57 -26.68 -25.33
N TYR A 389 6.47 -25.35 -25.31
CA TYR A 389 6.00 -24.58 -24.16
C TYR A 389 4.60 -25.03 -23.75
N GLN A 390 3.65 -25.10 -24.69
CA GLN A 390 2.26 -25.48 -24.38
C GLN A 390 2.17 -26.91 -23.82
N LEU A 391 2.90 -27.87 -24.41
CA LEU A 391 2.95 -29.25 -23.95
C LEU A 391 3.61 -29.35 -22.57
N LEU A 392 4.70 -28.62 -22.35
CA LEU A 392 5.46 -28.67 -21.10
C LEU A 392 4.67 -28.03 -19.96
N VAL A 393 4.05 -26.86 -20.18
CA VAL A 393 3.19 -26.20 -19.17
C VAL A 393 2.03 -27.10 -18.76
N ALA A 394 1.35 -27.76 -19.71
CA ALA A 394 0.26 -28.68 -19.38
C ALA A 394 0.73 -29.84 -18.49
N ARG A 395 1.91 -30.40 -18.78
CA ARG A 395 2.54 -31.45 -17.95
C ARG A 395 2.96 -30.94 -16.57
N ILE A 396 3.54 -29.74 -16.49
CA ILE A 396 3.94 -29.13 -15.23
C ILE A 396 2.73 -28.89 -14.34
N LYS A 397 1.65 -28.30 -14.87
CA LYS A 397 0.40 -28.07 -14.11
C LYS A 397 -0.17 -29.37 -13.54
N ARG A 398 -0.13 -30.47 -14.30
CA ARG A 398 -0.54 -31.79 -13.81
C ARG A 398 0.38 -32.28 -12.69
N GLN A 399 1.69 -32.16 -12.87
CA GLN A 399 2.67 -32.56 -11.86
C GLN A 399 2.53 -31.76 -10.57
N MET A 400 2.23 -30.46 -10.62
CA MET A 400 1.93 -29.65 -9.43
C MET A 400 0.72 -30.16 -8.64
N ILE A 401 -0.22 -30.84 -9.31
CA ILE A 401 -1.36 -31.50 -8.65
C ILE A 401 -0.94 -32.84 -8.07
N GLU A 402 -0.11 -33.63 -8.75
CA GLU A 402 0.28 -34.98 -8.30
C GLU A 402 1.40 -34.96 -7.24
N ILE A 403 2.35 -34.06 -7.37
CA ILE A 403 3.55 -33.89 -6.54
C ILE A 403 3.54 -32.46 -5.96
N PRO A 404 2.68 -32.18 -4.96
CA PRO A 404 2.58 -30.85 -4.38
C PRO A 404 3.83 -30.47 -3.59
N TYR A 405 4.00 -29.17 -3.37
CA TYR A 405 4.94 -28.67 -2.38
C TYR A 405 4.29 -28.64 -1.00
N THR A 406 5.06 -28.97 0.04
CA THR A 406 4.63 -28.85 1.44
C THR A 406 5.59 -27.91 2.14
N ASP A 407 5.06 -26.87 2.76
CA ASP A 407 5.89 -25.89 3.46
C ASP A 407 6.27 -26.35 4.87
N SER A 408 7.06 -25.52 5.56
CA SER A 408 7.47 -25.75 6.95
C SER A 408 6.32 -25.84 7.97
N ARG A 409 5.08 -25.58 7.56
CA ARG A 409 3.86 -25.63 8.38
C ARG A 409 2.87 -26.72 7.91
N GLU A 410 3.35 -27.67 7.11
CA GLU A 410 2.55 -28.79 6.58
C GLU A 410 1.36 -28.34 5.71
N ARG A 411 1.41 -27.12 5.17
CA ARG A 411 0.42 -26.62 4.21
C ARG A 411 0.78 -27.11 2.81
N ILE A 412 -0.24 -27.45 2.02
CA ILE A 412 -0.07 -28.11 0.73
C ILE A 412 -0.31 -27.11 -0.39
N TYR A 413 0.67 -26.97 -1.28
CA TYR A 413 0.67 -26.06 -2.41
C TYR A 413 0.61 -26.84 -3.72
N ARG A 414 -0.56 -26.78 -4.36
CA ARG A 414 -0.83 -27.35 -5.70
C ARG A 414 -0.92 -26.23 -6.74
N TYR A 415 -1.04 -26.59 -8.02
CA TYR A 415 -1.43 -25.63 -9.04
C TYR A 415 -2.71 -24.89 -8.62
N GLY A 416 -2.72 -23.57 -8.74
CA GLY A 416 -3.81 -22.71 -8.28
C GLY A 416 -3.57 -22.02 -6.94
N GLU A 417 -2.51 -22.37 -6.21
CA GLU A 417 -2.09 -21.70 -4.98
C GLU A 417 -1.08 -20.59 -5.27
N TYR A 418 -1.12 -19.49 -4.52
CA TYR A 418 -0.07 -18.46 -4.52
C TYR A 418 1.20 -18.93 -3.78
N PHE A 419 2.26 -18.13 -3.85
CA PHE A 419 3.55 -18.43 -3.23
C PHE A 419 3.47 -18.66 -1.72
N PRO A 420 4.22 -19.64 -1.17
CA PRO A 420 4.39 -19.81 0.27
C PRO A 420 4.95 -18.55 0.95
N PRO A 421 4.48 -18.20 2.17
CA PRO A 421 5.03 -17.10 2.97
C PRO A 421 6.56 -17.14 3.16
N GLU A 422 7.13 -18.33 3.28
CA GLU A 422 8.57 -18.55 3.47
C GLU A 422 9.41 -18.19 2.24
N PHE A 423 8.79 -17.94 1.08
CA PHE A 423 9.51 -17.52 -0.13
C PHE A 423 9.76 -16.00 -0.16
N SER A 424 9.17 -15.25 0.77
CA SER A 424 9.35 -13.80 0.86
C SER A 424 10.82 -13.41 1.02
N PRO A 425 11.36 -12.50 0.19
CA PRO A 425 12.68 -11.93 0.44
C PRO A 425 12.67 -10.87 1.56
N TRP A 426 11.50 -10.57 2.11
CA TRP A 426 11.31 -9.66 3.24
C TRP A 426 10.70 -10.37 4.45
N VAL A 427 11.08 -9.91 5.64
CA VAL A 427 10.46 -10.33 6.89
C VAL A 427 9.12 -9.63 7.08
N TYR A 428 8.23 -10.21 7.90
CA TYR A 428 6.87 -9.72 8.06
C TYR A 428 6.80 -8.29 8.60
N ASN A 429 7.58 -7.97 9.63
CA ASN A 429 7.59 -6.67 10.29
C ASN A 429 8.17 -5.52 9.44
N GLU A 430 8.65 -5.84 8.24
CA GLU A 430 9.15 -4.89 7.23
C GLU A 430 8.28 -4.86 5.98
N SER A 431 7.22 -5.69 5.93
CA SER A 431 6.32 -5.78 4.80
C SER A 431 5.04 -4.96 4.98
N ASN A 432 4.31 -4.79 3.88
CA ASN A 432 2.99 -4.19 3.84
C ASN A 432 1.98 -4.95 4.71
N GLY A 433 2.24 -6.24 4.98
CA GLY A 433 1.49 -7.04 5.93
C GLY A 433 1.47 -6.38 7.31
N TYR A 434 2.62 -6.04 7.88
CA TYR A 434 2.71 -5.43 9.21
C TYR A 434 2.12 -4.03 9.29
N GLU A 435 2.14 -3.29 8.18
CA GLU A 435 1.55 -1.94 8.11
C GLU A 435 0.03 -1.96 8.34
N TRP A 436 -0.66 -2.95 7.78
CA TRP A 436 -2.13 -3.07 7.86
C TRP A 436 -2.61 -4.11 8.87
N LEU A 437 -1.75 -5.07 9.20
CA LEU A 437 -2.01 -6.21 10.08
C LEU A 437 -0.77 -6.39 10.99
N PRO A 438 -0.57 -5.55 12.01
CA PRO A 438 0.65 -5.55 12.83
C PRO A 438 0.68 -6.76 13.78
N PHE A 439 0.96 -7.95 13.24
CA PHE A 439 1.12 -9.17 14.02
C PHE A 439 2.32 -9.07 14.96
N SER A 440 2.18 -9.71 16.12
CA SER A 440 3.31 -10.06 16.98
C SER A 440 4.29 -11.00 16.25
N LYS A 441 5.51 -11.11 16.79
CA LYS A 441 6.52 -12.05 16.30
C LYS A 441 5.99 -13.48 16.27
N GLU A 442 5.32 -13.89 17.34
CA GLU A 442 4.77 -15.23 17.52
C GLU A 442 3.68 -15.52 16.47
N GLU A 443 2.82 -14.54 16.20
CA GLU A 443 1.79 -14.63 15.16
C GLU A 443 2.39 -14.74 13.76
N ALA A 444 3.35 -13.87 13.42
CA ALA A 444 4.02 -13.89 12.11
C ALA A 444 4.74 -15.22 11.86
N VAL A 445 5.47 -15.72 12.87
CA VAL A 445 6.15 -17.01 12.81
C VAL A 445 5.13 -18.15 12.64
N ARG A 446 4.02 -18.15 13.39
CA ARG A 446 2.95 -19.15 13.23
C ARG A 446 2.35 -19.15 11.82
N TRP A 447 2.30 -17.99 11.16
CA TRP A 447 1.88 -17.85 9.77
C TRP A 447 2.92 -18.34 8.74
N GLY A 448 4.13 -18.68 9.18
CA GLY A 448 5.23 -19.10 8.31
C GLY A 448 6.03 -17.94 7.72
N PHE A 449 5.89 -16.73 8.26
CA PHE A 449 6.76 -15.60 7.89
C PHE A 449 8.00 -15.56 8.78
N SER A 450 9.07 -15.00 8.22
CA SER A 450 10.27 -14.61 8.97
C SER A 450 10.04 -13.28 9.71
N TRP A 451 10.87 -13.02 10.72
CA TRP A 451 10.81 -11.82 11.58
C TRP A 451 12.22 -11.30 11.82
N ARG A 452 12.38 -9.97 11.92
CA ARG A 452 13.64 -9.33 12.31
C ARG A 452 13.48 -8.57 13.61
N ASP A 453 14.35 -8.85 14.57
CA ASP A 453 14.40 -8.09 15.81
C ASP A 453 15.06 -6.71 15.59
N PRO A 454 14.69 -5.67 16.36
CA PRO A 454 15.28 -4.35 16.22
C PRO A 454 16.80 -4.35 16.40
N ASP A 455 17.49 -3.53 15.61
CA ASP A 455 18.93 -3.33 15.75
C ASP A 455 19.22 -2.20 16.74
N SER A 456 19.81 -2.54 17.89
CA SER A 456 20.20 -1.59 18.95
C SER A 456 21.00 -0.36 18.46
N ARG A 457 21.73 -0.48 17.35
CA ARG A 457 22.50 0.63 16.76
C ARG A 457 21.62 1.77 16.26
N GLU A 458 20.36 1.48 15.94
CA GLU A 458 19.37 2.47 15.51
C GLU A 458 18.70 3.23 16.68
N TYR A 459 19.11 2.95 17.92
CA TYR A 459 18.50 3.47 19.15
C TYR A 459 19.55 4.14 20.04
N GLN A 460 20.13 5.24 19.56
CA GLN A 460 21.08 6.08 20.28
C GLN A 460 20.37 7.29 20.93
N GLU A 461 21.02 7.92 21.90
CA GLU A 461 20.53 9.17 22.47
C GLU A 461 20.57 10.32 21.45
N ALA A 462 19.63 11.27 21.61
CA ALA A 462 19.59 12.45 20.76
C ALA A 462 20.83 13.32 20.99
N THR A 463 21.40 13.83 19.90
CA THR A 463 22.59 14.71 19.93
C THR A 463 22.23 16.19 19.95
N VAL A 464 20.97 16.51 19.68
CA VAL A 464 20.41 17.86 19.65
C VAL A 464 19.02 17.84 20.28
N THR A 465 18.64 18.94 20.91
CA THR A 465 17.29 19.13 21.45
C THR A 465 16.43 19.85 20.41
N ILE A 466 15.14 19.51 20.35
CA ILE A 466 14.16 20.21 19.51
C ILE A 466 13.50 21.31 20.37
N PRO A 467 13.75 22.60 20.11
CA PRO A 467 13.01 23.70 20.72
C PRO A 467 11.50 23.55 20.50
N ASP A 468 10.69 24.13 21.39
CA ASP A 468 9.23 24.07 21.24
C ASP A 468 8.74 24.79 19.98
N HIS A 469 9.34 25.93 19.63
CA HIS A 469 8.90 26.78 18.53
C HIS A 469 9.86 26.74 17.32
N ILE A 470 9.32 26.60 16.10
CA ILE A 470 10.10 26.49 14.85
C ILE A 470 11.07 27.67 14.61
N LYS A 471 10.69 28.87 15.02
CA LYS A 471 11.51 30.10 14.95
C LYS A 471 12.82 30.01 15.73
N ASP A 472 12.87 29.18 16.78
CA ASP A 472 14.05 29.03 17.64
C ASP A 472 14.99 27.94 17.14
N ILE A 473 14.64 27.27 16.03
CA ILE A 473 15.41 26.16 15.47
C ILE A 473 16.43 26.68 14.47
N THR A 474 17.71 26.45 14.74
CA THR A 474 18.82 26.74 13.84
C THR A 474 19.10 25.59 12.87
N ASP A 475 19.96 25.84 11.89
CA ASP A 475 20.36 24.84 10.89
C ASP A 475 21.21 23.69 11.46
N ASP A 476 21.69 23.80 12.70
CA ASP A 476 22.47 22.73 13.33
C ASP A 476 21.65 21.47 13.59
N ILE A 477 20.30 21.59 13.62
CA ILE A 477 19.39 20.45 13.69
C ILE A 477 19.64 19.43 12.55
N LEU A 478 20.11 19.89 11.38
CA LEU A 478 20.37 19.05 10.20
C LEU A 478 21.60 18.16 10.35
N LYS A 479 22.49 18.47 11.30
CA LYS A 479 23.66 17.65 11.63
C LYS A 479 23.36 16.68 12.78
N GLY A 480 22.26 16.91 13.48
CA GLY A 480 21.87 16.15 14.66
C GLY A 480 21.23 14.80 14.31
N ILE A 481 21.41 13.87 15.24
CA ILE A 481 20.59 12.67 15.40
C ILE A 481 19.48 13.00 16.42
N LEU A 482 18.23 12.78 16.02
CA LEU A 482 17.04 12.87 16.86
C LEU A 482 16.62 11.49 17.33
N LYS A 483 15.83 11.45 18.40
CA LYS A 483 15.27 10.23 18.99
C LYS A 483 13.75 10.33 18.94
N CYS A 484 13.10 9.33 18.35
CA CYS A 484 11.64 9.29 18.24
C CYS A 484 10.98 9.12 19.61
N ASP A 485 10.03 9.99 19.96
CA ASP A 485 9.30 9.92 21.23
C ASP A 485 8.46 8.63 21.37
N GLU A 486 7.94 8.09 20.25
CA GLU A 486 7.07 6.92 20.25
C GLU A 486 7.85 5.59 20.31
N CYS A 487 8.88 5.44 19.47
CA CYS A 487 9.56 4.15 19.31
C CYS A 487 11.03 4.17 19.71
N GLY A 488 11.61 5.32 20.03
CA GLY A 488 13.03 5.47 20.37
C GLY A 488 14.00 5.36 19.19
N LYS A 489 13.54 4.98 17.99
CA LYS A 489 14.40 4.88 16.79
C LYS A 489 14.95 6.26 16.41
N ASN A 490 16.20 6.30 16.00
CA ASN A 490 16.82 7.52 15.53
C ASN A 490 16.26 7.98 14.18
N TYR A 491 16.22 9.30 13.99
CA TYR A 491 15.87 9.93 12.73
C TYR A 491 16.61 11.26 12.58
N GLN A 492 16.56 11.84 11.39
CA GLN A 492 17.20 13.12 11.08
C GLN A 492 16.22 14.01 10.32
N ILE A 493 16.52 15.30 10.32
CA ILE A 493 15.80 16.31 9.55
C ILE A 493 16.63 16.67 8.31
N ILE A 494 15.99 16.69 7.14
CA ILE A 494 16.57 17.12 5.87
C ILE A 494 16.34 18.62 5.65
N ARG A 495 17.17 19.25 4.80
CA ARG A 495 17.04 20.68 4.50
C ARG A 495 15.63 21.05 4.01
N MET A 496 15.13 20.28 3.05
CA MET A 496 13.86 20.52 2.39
C MET A 496 12.67 20.53 3.37
N GLU A 497 12.67 19.66 4.39
CA GLU A 497 11.58 19.64 5.38
C GLU A 497 11.72 20.77 6.41
N LEU A 498 12.94 21.12 6.82
CA LEU A 498 13.18 22.25 7.72
C LEU A 498 12.69 23.56 7.10
N ASP A 499 12.99 23.77 5.82
CA ASP A 499 12.57 24.96 5.08
C ASP A 499 11.04 24.99 4.94
N PHE A 500 10.40 23.84 4.72
CA PHE A 500 8.95 23.71 4.71
C PHE A 500 8.33 24.08 6.07
N TYR A 501 8.83 23.53 7.16
CA TYR A 501 8.35 23.82 8.51
C TYR A 501 8.46 25.30 8.88
N ARG A 502 9.59 25.93 8.54
CA ARG A 502 9.79 27.37 8.73
C ARG A 502 8.81 28.19 7.89
N ARG A 503 8.67 27.86 6.61
CA ARG A 503 7.76 28.56 5.68
C ARG A 503 6.30 28.47 6.13
N MET A 504 5.88 27.31 6.62
CA MET A 504 4.50 27.07 7.08
C MET A 504 4.27 27.46 8.54
N ASN A 505 5.32 27.88 9.26
CA ASN A 505 5.30 28.18 10.69
C ASN A 505 4.70 27.01 11.50
N ILE A 506 5.26 25.81 11.34
CA ILE A 506 4.88 24.56 12.01
C ILE A 506 6.13 23.98 12.70
N PRO A 507 6.03 23.38 13.90
CA PRO A 507 7.14 22.75 14.61
C PRO A 507 7.70 21.53 13.87
N ILE A 508 8.97 21.23 14.14
CA ILE A 508 9.58 19.96 13.74
C ILE A 508 8.89 18.79 14.47
N PRO A 509 8.57 17.69 13.77
CA PRO A 509 8.01 16.50 14.41
C PRO A 509 8.97 15.88 15.43
N ARG A 510 8.41 15.35 16.53
CA ARG A 510 9.15 14.58 17.56
C ARG A 510 9.14 13.06 17.33
N GLU A 511 8.41 12.63 16.31
CA GLU A 511 8.28 11.23 15.92
C GLU A 511 9.02 10.99 14.60
N CYS A 512 9.63 9.81 14.46
CA CYS A 512 10.29 9.44 13.20
C CYS A 512 9.26 9.30 12.06
N PRO A 513 9.70 9.45 10.79
CA PRO A 513 8.80 9.38 9.63
C PRO A 513 7.91 8.13 9.57
N LEU A 514 8.43 6.98 9.99
CA LEU A 514 7.68 5.72 9.99
C LEU A 514 6.56 5.71 11.04
N CYS A 515 6.78 6.26 12.23
CA CYS A 515 5.74 6.38 13.25
C CYS A 515 4.63 7.34 12.80
N ARG A 516 5.01 8.49 12.23
CA ARG A 516 4.06 9.48 11.71
C ARG A 516 3.17 8.90 10.61
N ASP A 517 3.76 8.17 9.67
CA ASP A 517 2.98 7.49 8.63
C ASP A 517 2.07 6.38 9.21
N ARG A 518 2.56 5.56 10.14
CA ARG A 518 1.70 4.58 10.82
C ARG A 518 0.55 5.24 11.57
N ALA A 519 0.79 6.39 12.20
CA ALA A 519 -0.25 7.18 12.84
C ALA A 519 -1.30 7.65 11.81
N ARG A 520 -0.88 8.12 10.63
CA ARG A 520 -1.79 8.46 9.52
C ARG A 520 -2.60 7.26 9.02
N ILE A 521 -1.98 6.11 8.82
CA ILE A 521 -2.68 4.89 8.38
C ILE A 521 -3.72 4.45 9.42
N LYS A 522 -3.40 4.54 10.72
CA LYS A 522 -4.36 4.24 11.81
C LYS A 522 -5.60 5.14 11.81
N GLN A 523 -5.58 6.30 11.13
CA GLN A 523 -6.76 7.16 11.02
C GLN A 523 -7.80 6.64 10.03
N LEU A 524 -7.40 5.74 9.13
CA LEU A 524 -8.29 5.08 8.19
C LEU A 524 -9.11 4.00 8.87
N ASN A 525 -10.25 3.70 8.28
CA ASN A 525 -11.02 2.56 8.73
C ASN A 525 -10.30 1.24 8.39
N PRO A 526 -10.40 0.20 9.24
CA PRO A 526 -9.73 -1.06 9.01
C PRO A 526 -10.30 -1.81 7.79
N ILE A 527 -9.54 -2.78 7.28
CA ILE A 527 -9.97 -3.73 6.24
C ILE A 527 -10.91 -4.78 6.86
N ALA A 528 -12.07 -4.31 7.34
CA ALA A 528 -13.10 -5.11 7.97
C ALA A 528 -14.47 -4.47 7.71
N ILE A 529 -15.51 -5.30 7.65
CA ILE A 529 -16.89 -4.87 7.51
C ILE A 529 -17.68 -5.51 8.65
N HIS A 530 -18.47 -4.70 9.33
CA HIS A 530 -19.26 -5.05 10.49
C HIS A 530 -20.73 -4.67 10.26
N ASP A 531 -21.63 -5.44 10.84
CA ASP A 531 -23.04 -5.07 10.91
C ASP A 531 -23.26 -4.09 12.07
N ARG A 532 -23.90 -2.95 11.79
CA ARG A 532 -24.33 -1.94 12.78
C ARG A 532 -25.74 -1.47 12.45
N LYS A 533 -26.32 -0.66 13.34
CA LYS A 533 -27.53 0.10 13.06
C LYS A 533 -27.20 1.57 12.87
N CYS A 534 -27.84 2.21 11.91
CA CYS A 534 -27.79 3.66 11.73
C CYS A 534 -28.26 4.35 13.01
N ALA A 535 -27.42 5.22 13.58
CA ALA A 535 -27.73 5.89 14.84
C ALA A 535 -28.91 6.86 14.74
N LYS A 536 -29.30 7.31 13.54
CA LYS A 536 -30.43 8.23 13.33
C LYS A 536 -31.77 7.52 13.11
N CYS A 537 -31.79 6.47 12.28
CA CYS A 537 -33.04 5.82 11.83
C CYS A 537 -33.17 4.34 12.20
N GLY A 538 -32.16 3.73 12.81
CA GLY A 538 -32.18 2.33 13.26
C GLY A 538 -32.04 1.26 12.16
N LYS A 539 -31.97 1.67 10.88
CA LYS A 539 -31.76 0.77 9.74
C LYS A 539 -30.45 -0.03 9.89
N ASP A 540 -30.46 -1.30 9.48
CA ASP A 540 -29.23 -2.09 9.39
C ASP A 540 -28.28 -1.54 8.32
N ILE A 541 -27.01 -1.41 8.70
CA ILE A 541 -25.94 -0.88 7.86
C ILE A 541 -24.71 -1.80 7.92
N LYS A 542 -23.94 -1.83 6.84
CA LYS A 542 -22.62 -2.47 6.78
C LYS A 542 -21.55 -1.40 6.76
N THR A 543 -20.60 -1.50 7.68
CA THR A 543 -19.63 -0.44 7.92
C THR A 543 -18.31 -0.97 8.44
N SER A 544 -17.21 -0.29 8.11
CA SER A 544 -15.89 -0.57 8.65
C SER A 544 -15.64 0.06 10.04
N TYR A 545 -16.56 0.89 10.53
CA TYR A 545 -16.56 1.36 11.91
C TYR A 545 -16.97 0.22 12.85
N ALA A 546 -16.00 -0.43 13.48
CA ALA A 546 -16.27 -1.50 14.45
C ALA A 546 -17.25 -1.03 15.55
N PRO A 547 -18.13 -1.91 16.07
CA PRO A 547 -19.16 -1.54 17.06
C PRO A 547 -18.62 -0.89 18.34
N ALA A 548 -17.38 -1.17 18.71
CA ALA A 548 -16.74 -0.63 19.91
C ALA A 548 -16.17 0.80 19.73
N ARG A 549 -16.13 1.34 18.50
CA ARG A 549 -15.59 2.69 18.28
C ARG A 549 -16.63 3.77 18.63
N PRO A 550 -16.18 4.95 19.13
CA PRO A 550 -17.08 5.97 19.66
C PRO A 550 -17.85 6.77 18.59
N GLU A 551 -17.53 6.63 17.30
CA GLU A 551 -18.18 7.45 16.27
C GLU A 551 -19.67 7.13 16.12
N ILE A 552 -20.44 8.20 15.97
CA ILE A 552 -21.84 8.15 15.54
C ILE A 552 -21.85 7.84 14.04
N VAL A 553 -22.50 6.75 13.63
CA VAL A 553 -22.52 6.30 12.23
C VAL A 553 -23.93 6.35 11.68
N TYR A 554 -24.11 7.09 10.57
CA TYR A 554 -25.37 7.22 9.85
C TYR A 554 -25.31 6.47 8.51
N CYS A 555 -26.45 5.91 8.09
CA CYS A 555 -26.60 5.46 6.71
C CYS A 555 -26.44 6.63 5.74
N GLU A 556 -26.09 6.36 4.48
CA GLU A 556 -25.82 7.40 3.48
C GLU A 556 -26.94 8.44 3.35
N SER A 557 -28.21 8.01 3.34
CA SER A 557 -29.33 8.95 3.24
C SER A 557 -29.47 9.87 4.45
N CYS A 558 -29.30 9.34 5.67
CA CYS A 558 -29.33 10.14 6.89
C CYS A 558 -28.13 11.07 6.98
N TYR A 559 -26.95 10.62 6.55
CA TYR A 559 -25.74 11.42 6.54
C TYR A 559 -25.82 12.59 5.55
N ASN A 560 -26.29 12.34 4.33
CA ASN A 560 -26.44 13.36 3.30
C ASN A 560 -27.46 14.45 3.67
N ALA A 561 -28.38 14.15 4.59
CA ALA A 561 -29.34 15.13 5.12
C ALA A 561 -28.75 16.02 6.23
N GLU A 562 -27.56 15.70 6.76
CA GLU A 562 -26.90 16.40 7.88
C GLU A 562 -25.71 17.23 7.44
N VAL A 563 -25.00 16.82 6.39
CA VAL A 563 -23.91 17.60 5.81
C VAL A 563 -24.47 18.88 5.17
N VAL A 564 -23.77 20.01 5.38
CA VAL A 564 -24.27 21.35 5.05
C VAL A 564 -23.37 22.15 4.14
#